data_AF-A0A3M1IVG2-F1
#
_entry.id   AF-A0A3M1IVG2-F1
#
_cell.length_a   1.000
_cell.length_b   1.000
_cell.length_c   1.000
_cell.angle_alpha   90.00
_cell.angle_beta   90.00
_cell.angle_gamma   90.00
#
_symmetry.space_group_name_H-M   'P 1'
#
loop_
_entity.id
_entity.type
_entity.pdbx_description
1 polymer ?
#
loop_
_entity_poly.entity_id
_entity_poly.type
_entity_poly.pdbx_seq_one_letter_code
_entity_poly.pdbx_strand_id
1 'polypeptide(L)'
;MKIRSNFWALCLVTFGLSSVFAQVKNPLDIAATYLEEHASELGLKPQDVSQYRLSSQHVSQHNQLTHVYLEQTWAGIPVANAIFNLNITAQGDILYVGNRFLRNLGERINTTQARLNAQQAIQAFSQQMRLPVVSKWQLMETTPEGVFIFDPQGQALEPVRAQLIYQPLADKTVRLAWQISYYPLDAQHWWLAVVDAVSGELIDLFDQVVHCDFDHSDDCDEEHVHLATHDSYIDTAFDPTPSGLEDGLSYYKALPLTVESPNHGSRQRVQGPANAVASPFGWHDTDGLEGADFTITRGNNVHAYQDILNQNTSLGDEPDGGDSLVFDFPMALDSNRPYTYRDALVTNLFYWNNLMHDLWYNYGFDEAAGNFQETNYAEAGDGGDYVQAEALDGSGTNNANFATPTDGQRPRMQMYLWGGSLQSSGRELIARTAQGDTRSYEFVQFAFGGDLPSAETPLTAQGVLVDDAEDNPADACEPIVNTDELVGKTALIDRGDCEFGFKALAAQQAGAIAVIICNNENTPIFEGGPGAVGDQVSIPAIMLSRSDCNELKMLLEDGPV
;
A
#
# COMPACT_ATOMS: atom_id res chain seq x y z
N MET A 1 -20.85 21.87 -103.47
CA MET A 1 -19.85 21.15 -104.28
C MET A 1 -18.97 20.37 -103.31
N LYS A 2 -18.97 19.02 -103.38
CA LYS A 2 -17.86 18.06 -103.08
C LYS A 2 -16.67 18.59 -102.22
N ILE A 3 -16.20 18.01 -101.10
CA ILE A 3 -15.65 16.65 -100.86
C ILE A 3 -15.22 16.52 -99.37
N ARG A 4 -15.10 15.26 -98.93
CA ARG A 4 -14.65 14.67 -97.65
C ARG A 4 -13.21 15.02 -97.19
N SER A 5 -12.94 14.93 -95.87
CA SER A 5 -11.72 14.28 -95.33
C SER A 5 -11.93 13.75 -93.90
N ASN A 6 -11.47 12.51 -93.67
CA ASN A 6 -11.52 11.77 -92.39
C ASN A 6 -10.57 12.34 -91.33
N PHE A 7 -10.93 12.24 -90.05
CA PHE A 7 -9.98 12.11 -88.95
C PHE A 7 -10.53 11.15 -87.88
N TRP A 8 -9.72 10.17 -87.49
CA TRP A 8 -9.99 9.21 -86.43
C TRP A 8 -9.76 9.87 -85.07
N ALA A 9 -10.71 9.71 -84.13
CA ALA A 9 -10.53 10.08 -82.72
C ALA A 9 -10.33 8.81 -81.89
N LEU A 10 -9.15 8.71 -81.26
CA LEU A 10 -8.75 7.66 -80.33
C LEU A 10 -9.24 8.07 -78.92
N CYS A 11 -10.23 7.39 -78.36
CA CYS A 11 -10.62 7.57 -76.95
C CYS A 11 -9.66 6.77 -76.06
N LEU A 12 -8.80 7.47 -75.33
CA LEU A 12 -8.00 6.92 -74.23
C LEU A 12 -8.87 6.85 -72.97
N VAL A 13 -9.18 5.63 -72.52
CA VAL A 13 -9.77 5.35 -71.21
C VAL A 13 -8.63 5.30 -70.20
N THR A 14 -8.50 6.34 -69.38
CA THR A 14 -7.62 6.33 -68.20
C THR A 14 -8.38 5.68 -67.04
N PHE A 15 -8.01 4.45 -66.70
CA PHE A 15 -8.36 3.82 -65.42
C PHE A 15 -7.58 4.53 -64.30
N GLY A 16 -8.27 5.35 -63.51
CA GLY A 16 -7.75 5.84 -62.24
C GLY A 16 -7.81 4.72 -61.21
N LEU A 17 -6.65 4.18 -60.84
CA LEU A 17 -6.49 3.34 -59.66
C LEU A 17 -6.65 4.22 -58.42
N SER A 18 -7.87 4.26 -57.88
CA SER A 18 -8.11 4.79 -56.53
C SER A 18 -7.55 3.77 -55.54
N SER A 19 -6.38 4.05 -54.98
CA SER A 19 -5.88 3.35 -53.80
C SER A 19 -6.82 3.66 -52.63
N VAL A 20 -7.75 2.74 -52.36
CA VAL A 20 -8.54 2.71 -51.13
C VAL A 20 -7.57 2.33 -50.02
N PHE A 21 -7.09 3.31 -49.26
CA PHE A 21 -6.52 3.03 -47.95
C PHE A 21 -7.67 2.47 -47.11
N ALA A 22 -7.62 1.18 -46.78
CA ALA A 22 -8.54 0.61 -45.80
C ALA A 22 -8.30 1.35 -44.48
N GLN A 23 -9.31 2.10 -44.02
CA GLN A 23 -9.27 2.71 -42.70
C GLN A 23 -9.28 1.57 -41.68
N VAL A 24 -8.25 1.48 -40.84
CA VAL A 24 -8.22 0.53 -39.73
C VAL A 24 -9.46 0.83 -38.87
N LYS A 25 -10.31 -0.19 -38.68
CA LYS A 25 -11.54 -0.06 -37.88
C LYS A 25 -11.17 0.26 -36.44
N ASN A 26 -12.05 0.98 -35.73
CA ASN A 26 -11.88 1.24 -34.30
C ASN A 26 -11.78 -0.12 -33.55
N PRO A 27 -10.80 -0.31 -32.64
CA PRO A 27 -10.65 -1.53 -31.85
C PRO A 27 -11.93 -2.01 -31.15
N LEU A 28 -12.76 -1.08 -30.66
CA LEU A 28 -14.04 -1.40 -30.05
C LEU A 28 -15.03 -1.99 -31.07
N ASP A 29 -15.07 -1.45 -32.29
CA ASP A 29 -15.92 -1.98 -33.37
C ASP A 29 -15.45 -3.37 -33.80
N ILE A 30 -14.13 -3.61 -33.82
CA ILE A 30 -13.53 -4.92 -34.09
C ILE A 30 -13.97 -5.92 -33.01
N ALA A 31 -13.84 -5.56 -31.74
CA ALA A 31 -14.26 -6.38 -30.60
C ALA A 31 -15.75 -6.73 -30.64
N ALA A 32 -16.61 -5.72 -30.84
CA ALA A 32 -18.05 -5.88 -30.95
C ALA A 32 -18.44 -6.79 -32.12
N THR A 33 -17.89 -6.54 -33.32
CA THR A 33 -18.15 -7.35 -34.51
C THR A 33 -17.73 -8.80 -34.29
N TYR A 34 -16.53 -9.02 -33.73
CA TYR A 34 -16.04 -10.37 -33.47
C TYR A 34 -16.95 -11.13 -32.50
N LEU A 35 -17.34 -10.49 -31.40
CA LEU A 35 -18.23 -11.09 -30.39
C LEU A 35 -19.58 -11.48 -31.01
N GLU A 36 -20.17 -10.63 -31.84
CA GLU A 36 -21.44 -10.91 -32.51
C GLU A 36 -21.32 -12.04 -33.54
N GLU A 37 -20.30 -12.02 -34.40
CA GLU A 37 -20.10 -13.00 -35.47
C GLU A 37 -19.76 -14.40 -34.92
N HIS A 38 -19.00 -14.47 -33.81
CA HIS A 38 -18.53 -15.74 -33.23
C HIS A 38 -19.32 -16.18 -31.99
N ALA A 39 -20.40 -15.48 -31.61
CA ALA A 39 -21.21 -15.78 -30.43
C ALA A 39 -21.64 -17.26 -30.36
N SER A 40 -22.05 -17.83 -31.51
CA SER A 40 -22.49 -19.23 -31.58
C SER A 40 -21.37 -20.22 -31.31
N GLU A 41 -20.14 -19.93 -31.76
CA GLU A 41 -18.95 -20.75 -31.54
C GLU A 41 -18.51 -20.71 -30.07
N LEU A 42 -18.70 -19.56 -29.42
CA LEU A 42 -18.48 -19.36 -27.99
C LEU A 42 -19.58 -20.01 -27.11
N GLY A 43 -20.65 -20.52 -27.74
CA GLY A 43 -21.80 -21.13 -27.08
C GLY A 43 -22.74 -20.11 -26.43
N LEU A 44 -22.73 -18.86 -26.91
CA LEU A 44 -23.55 -17.76 -26.43
C LEU A 44 -24.79 -17.60 -27.33
N LYS A 45 -25.94 -17.31 -26.71
CA LYS A 45 -27.16 -16.93 -27.46
C LYS A 45 -27.06 -15.45 -27.86
N PRO A 46 -27.81 -14.99 -28.88
CA PRO A 46 -27.86 -13.58 -29.25
C PRO A 46 -28.20 -12.64 -28.07
N GLN A 47 -29.01 -13.10 -27.11
CA GLN A 47 -29.34 -12.35 -25.90
C GLN A 47 -28.15 -12.18 -24.96
N ASP A 48 -27.23 -13.15 -24.91
CA ASP A 48 -26.05 -13.14 -24.01
C ASP A 48 -25.02 -12.10 -24.47
N VAL A 49 -25.03 -11.71 -25.76
CA VAL A 49 -24.12 -10.72 -26.34
C VAL A 49 -24.82 -9.41 -26.74
N SER A 50 -26.11 -9.25 -26.43
CA SER A 50 -26.87 -8.03 -26.75
C SER A 50 -26.66 -6.89 -25.77
N GLN A 51 -26.09 -7.17 -24.59
CA GLN A 51 -25.91 -6.22 -23.51
C GLN A 51 -24.54 -6.44 -22.87
N TYR A 52 -23.67 -5.46 -23.06
CA TYR A 52 -22.34 -5.40 -22.47
C TYR A 52 -21.92 -3.93 -22.40
N ARG A 53 -20.88 -3.64 -21.61
CA ARG A 53 -20.22 -2.33 -21.57
C ARG A 53 -18.74 -2.49 -21.83
N LEU A 54 -18.09 -1.45 -22.32
CA LEU A 54 -16.63 -1.35 -22.29
C LEU A 54 -16.22 -1.16 -20.83
N SER A 55 -15.45 -2.10 -20.28
CA SER A 55 -14.94 -1.99 -18.91
C SER A 55 -13.53 -1.39 -18.87
N SER A 56 -12.69 -1.67 -19.87
CA SER A 56 -11.38 -1.05 -20.02
C SER A 56 -10.88 -1.17 -21.47
N GLN A 57 -10.09 -0.20 -21.91
CA GLN A 57 -9.34 -0.24 -23.16
C GLN A 57 -8.04 0.55 -23.01
N HIS A 58 -6.91 -0.06 -23.36
CA HIS A 58 -5.61 0.60 -23.40
C HIS A 58 -4.71 0.02 -24.49
N VAL A 59 -3.63 0.74 -24.80
CA VAL A 59 -2.62 0.32 -25.78
C VAL A 59 -1.29 0.21 -25.07
N SER A 60 -0.66 -0.96 -25.12
CA SER A 60 0.72 -1.12 -24.64
C SER A 60 1.68 -0.40 -25.59
N GLN A 61 2.29 0.69 -25.12
CA GLN A 61 3.09 1.59 -25.98
C GLN A 61 4.32 0.91 -26.61
N HIS A 62 4.94 -0.05 -25.92
CA HIS A 62 6.16 -0.69 -26.42
C HIS A 62 5.93 -1.59 -27.64
N ASN A 63 4.71 -2.10 -27.85
CA ASN A 63 4.39 -3.04 -28.94
C ASN A 63 3.13 -2.66 -29.76
N GLN A 64 2.44 -1.58 -29.39
CA GLN A 64 1.20 -1.09 -30.02
C GLN A 64 0.04 -2.09 -30.03
N LEU A 65 0.04 -3.06 -29.12
CA LEU A 65 -1.07 -3.98 -28.92
C LEU A 65 -2.19 -3.27 -28.15
N THR A 66 -3.40 -3.30 -28.69
CA THR A 66 -4.59 -2.75 -28.03
C THR A 66 -5.29 -3.86 -27.26
N HIS A 67 -5.52 -3.63 -25.97
CA HIS A 67 -6.30 -4.47 -25.09
C HIS A 67 -7.71 -3.90 -24.97
N VAL A 68 -8.73 -4.72 -25.23
CA VAL A 68 -10.13 -4.34 -25.10
C VAL A 68 -10.82 -5.32 -24.16
N TYR A 69 -11.51 -4.80 -23.15
CA TYR A 69 -12.27 -5.59 -22.17
C TYR A 69 -13.73 -5.16 -22.20
N LEU A 70 -14.60 -6.10 -22.54
CA LEU A 70 -16.05 -5.94 -22.48
C LEU A 70 -16.56 -6.71 -21.26
N GLU A 71 -17.48 -6.11 -20.51
CA GLU A 71 -18.14 -6.74 -19.37
C GLU A 71 -19.61 -6.97 -19.72
N GLN A 72 -20.07 -8.22 -19.53
CA GLN A 72 -21.46 -8.58 -19.77
C GLN A 72 -22.37 -7.83 -18.81
N THR A 73 -23.48 -7.30 -19.31
CA THR A 73 -24.48 -6.62 -18.49
C THR A 73 -25.87 -7.20 -18.72
N TRP A 74 -26.76 -6.98 -17.76
CA TRP A 74 -28.18 -7.27 -17.92
C TRP A 74 -29.01 -6.16 -17.31
N ALA A 75 -29.90 -5.56 -18.10
CA ALA A 75 -30.65 -4.36 -17.70
C ALA A 75 -29.76 -3.23 -17.16
N GLY A 76 -28.55 -3.08 -17.74
CA GLY A 76 -27.56 -2.08 -17.33
C GLY A 76 -26.74 -2.42 -16.08
N ILE A 77 -26.99 -3.57 -15.43
CA ILE A 77 -26.26 -4.02 -14.24
C ILE A 77 -25.14 -4.98 -14.68
N PRO A 78 -23.89 -4.77 -14.22
CA PRO A 78 -22.76 -5.63 -14.58
C PRO A 78 -22.88 -7.02 -13.97
N VAL A 79 -22.39 -8.02 -14.70
CA VAL A 79 -22.30 -9.41 -14.23
C VAL A 79 -20.86 -9.66 -13.77
N ALA A 80 -20.69 -9.96 -12.48
CA ALA A 80 -19.38 -10.10 -11.87
C ALA A 80 -18.52 -11.14 -12.60
N ASN A 81 -17.30 -10.75 -12.95
CA ASN A 81 -16.30 -11.57 -13.65
C ASN A 81 -16.71 -12.11 -15.04
N ALA A 82 -17.81 -11.62 -15.62
CA ALA A 82 -18.25 -12.01 -16.97
C ALA A 82 -17.59 -11.12 -18.03
N ILE A 83 -16.27 -11.31 -18.21
CA ILE A 83 -15.42 -10.48 -19.07
C ILE A 83 -15.16 -11.19 -20.40
N PHE A 84 -15.21 -10.43 -21.50
CA PHE A 84 -14.74 -10.83 -22.82
C PHE A 84 -13.61 -9.89 -23.23
N ASN A 85 -12.43 -10.43 -23.52
CA ASN A 85 -11.26 -9.61 -23.80
C ASN A 85 -10.62 -9.98 -25.13
N LEU A 86 -10.10 -8.97 -25.85
CA LEU A 86 -9.35 -9.16 -27.08
C LEU A 86 -8.04 -8.37 -27.04
N ASN A 87 -7.02 -8.95 -27.66
CA ASN A 87 -5.75 -8.28 -27.93
C ASN A 87 -5.64 -8.07 -29.45
N ILE A 88 -5.62 -6.81 -29.87
CA ILE A 88 -5.73 -6.39 -31.27
C ILE A 88 -4.44 -5.68 -31.67
N THR A 89 -3.80 -6.15 -32.73
CA THR A 89 -2.57 -5.54 -33.27
C THR A 89 -2.86 -4.16 -33.88
N ALA A 90 -1.82 -3.35 -34.09
CA ALA A 90 -1.94 -2.03 -34.74
C ALA A 90 -2.54 -2.10 -36.17
N GLN A 91 -2.50 -3.25 -36.82
CA GLN A 91 -3.09 -3.49 -38.15
C GLN A 91 -4.58 -3.86 -38.08
N GLY A 92 -5.12 -4.12 -36.89
CA GLY A 92 -6.49 -4.56 -36.67
C GLY A 92 -6.67 -6.08 -36.60
N ASP A 93 -5.59 -6.86 -36.67
CA ASP A 93 -5.65 -8.32 -36.53
C ASP A 93 -5.80 -8.73 -35.06
N ILE A 94 -6.66 -9.71 -34.79
CA ILE A 94 -6.90 -10.24 -33.44
C ILE A 94 -5.85 -11.30 -33.11
N LEU A 95 -5.03 -11.05 -32.10
CA LEU A 95 -3.97 -11.96 -31.65
C LEU A 95 -4.48 -12.98 -30.64
N TYR A 96 -5.35 -12.56 -29.74
CA TYR A 96 -5.87 -13.39 -28.66
C TYR A 96 -7.29 -12.97 -28.28
N VAL A 97 -8.10 -13.95 -27.87
CA VAL A 97 -9.45 -13.76 -27.35
C VAL A 97 -9.63 -14.58 -26.08
N GLY A 98 -10.10 -13.94 -25.02
CA GLY A 98 -10.59 -14.59 -23.80
C GLY A 98 -12.08 -14.37 -23.63
N ASN A 99 -12.79 -15.37 -23.11
CA ASN A 99 -14.24 -15.30 -22.92
C ASN A 99 -14.67 -15.91 -21.58
N ARG A 100 -15.33 -15.11 -20.75
CA ARG A 100 -16.01 -15.52 -19.53
C ARG A 100 -17.47 -15.06 -19.48
N PHE A 101 -18.05 -14.59 -20.59
CA PHE A 101 -19.48 -14.27 -20.67
C PHE A 101 -20.32 -15.48 -20.29
N LEU A 102 -21.36 -15.25 -19.49
CA LEU A 102 -22.27 -16.29 -19.08
C LEU A 102 -23.24 -16.62 -20.19
N ARG A 103 -23.43 -17.93 -20.37
CA ARG A 103 -24.41 -18.51 -21.29
C ARG A 103 -25.80 -18.52 -20.67
N ASN A 104 -26.82 -18.30 -21.50
CA ASN A 104 -28.24 -18.33 -21.14
C ASN A 104 -28.56 -17.42 -19.93
N LEU A 105 -27.98 -16.22 -19.89
CA LEU A 105 -28.01 -15.34 -18.72
C LEU A 105 -29.46 -15.02 -18.27
N GLY A 106 -30.33 -14.67 -19.22
CA GLY A 106 -31.73 -14.34 -18.93
C GLY A 106 -32.55 -15.47 -18.31
N GLU A 107 -32.15 -16.74 -18.49
CA GLU A 107 -32.80 -17.91 -17.89
C GLU A 107 -32.27 -18.22 -16.47
N ARG A 108 -31.14 -17.61 -16.08
CA ARG A 108 -30.40 -17.92 -14.84
C ARG A 108 -30.57 -16.84 -13.77
N ILE A 109 -30.99 -15.64 -14.16
CA ILE A 109 -31.21 -14.51 -13.26
C ILE A 109 -32.49 -14.72 -12.43
N ASN A 110 -32.37 -14.48 -11.12
CA ASN A 110 -33.49 -14.61 -10.19
C ASN A 110 -34.48 -13.42 -10.21
N THR A 111 -33.98 -12.19 -10.29
CA THR A 111 -34.76 -10.94 -10.25
C THR A 111 -33.95 -9.79 -10.87
N THR A 112 -34.64 -8.75 -11.32
CA THR A 112 -34.04 -7.49 -11.78
C THR A 112 -34.28 -6.33 -10.81
N GLN A 113 -34.99 -6.58 -9.70
CA GLN A 113 -35.33 -5.57 -8.70
C GLN A 113 -34.72 -5.92 -7.34
N ALA A 114 -33.88 -5.03 -6.83
CA ALA A 114 -33.36 -5.09 -5.47
C ALA A 114 -34.46 -4.75 -4.46
N ARG A 115 -34.53 -5.49 -3.35
CA ARG A 115 -35.40 -5.14 -2.20
C ARG A 115 -34.65 -4.32 -1.16
N LEU A 116 -33.35 -4.53 -1.06
CA LEU A 116 -32.46 -3.77 -0.19
C LEU A 116 -31.79 -2.66 -1.00
N ASN A 117 -31.70 -1.46 -0.42
CA ASN A 117 -30.80 -0.43 -0.93
C ASN A 117 -29.36 -0.64 -0.45
N ALA A 118 -28.41 0.11 -0.99
CA ALA A 118 -26.99 0.01 -0.66
C ALA A 118 -26.72 0.11 0.85
N GLN A 119 -27.34 1.07 1.55
CA GLN A 119 -27.16 1.24 3.00
C GLN A 119 -27.66 0.03 3.80
N GLN A 120 -28.80 -0.54 3.42
CA GLN A 120 -29.34 -1.74 4.06
C GLN A 120 -28.44 -2.97 3.80
N ALA A 121 -27.84 -3.06 2.62
CA ALA A 121 -26.87 -4.12 2.31
C ALA A 121 -25.58 -3.98 3.14
N ILE A 122 -25.04 -2.77 3.29
CA ILE A 122 -23.89 -2.51 4.17
C ILE A 122 -24.21 -2.86 5.63
N GLN A 123 -25.43 -2.54 6.10
CA GLN A 123 -25.87 -2.94 7.44
C GLN A 123 -25.96 -4.47 7.59
N ALA A 124 -26.49 -5.18 6.59
CA ALA A 124 -26.56 -6.63 6.60
C ALA A 124 -25.18 -7.29 6.57
N PHE A 125 -24.24 -6.76 5.79
CA PHE A 125 -22.83 -7.14 5.79
C PHE A 125 -22.20 -6.93 7.16
N SER A 126 -22.32 -5.73 7.72
CA SER A 126 -21.76 -5.36 9.02
C SER A 126 -22.24 -6.30 10.14
N GLN A 127 -23.53 -6.66 10.13
CA GLN A 127 -24.10 -7.60 11.10
C GLN A 127 -23.54 -9.02 10.97
N GLN A 128 -23.37 -9.51 9.74
CA GLN A 128 -22.85 -10.87 9.49
C GLN A 128 -21.35 -10.97 9.81
N MET A 129 -20.58 -9.92 9.52
CA MET A 129 -19.16 -9.83 9.85
C MET A 129 -18.89 -9.41 11.31
N ARG A 130 -19.94 -9.10 12.09
CA ARG A 130 -19.84 -8.60 13.48
C ARG A 130 -19.02 -7.32 13.61
N LEU A 131 -19.09 -6.46 12.58
CA LEU A 131 -18.48 -5.14 12.58
C LEU A 131 -19.29 -4.16 13.46
N PRO A 132 -18.67 -3.07 13.93
CA PRO A 132 -19.38 -2.07 14.71
C PRO A 132 -20.58 -1.51 13.96
N VAL A 133 -21.68 -1.27 14.69
CA VAL A 133 -22.94 -0.87 14.06
C VAL A 133 -22.98 0.64 13.82
N VAL A 134 -23.00 1.03 12.55
CA VAL A 134 -23.28 2.41 12.13
C VAL A 134 -24.78 2.58 11.95
N SER A 135 -25.37 3.49 12.73
CA SER A 135 -26.82 3.77 12.69
C SER A 135 -27.26 4.32 11.33
N LYS A 136 -26.43 5.15 10.69
CA LYS A 136 -26.69 5.71 9.37
C LYS A 136 -25.39 5.98 8.61
N TRP A 137 -25.25 5.40 7.43
CA TRP A 137 -24.16 5.72 6.52
C TRP A 137 -24.42 7.06 5.80
N GLN A 138 -23.41 7.92 5.73
CA GLN A 138 -23.51 9.20 5.03
C GLN A 138 -23.05 9.02 3.58
N LEU A 139 -23.97 9.21 2.62
CA LEU A 139 -23.65 9.15 1.20
C LEU A 139 -22.84 10.40 0.81
N MET A 140 -21.64 10.20 0.28
CA MET A 140 -20.79 11.26 -0.25
C MET A 140 -21.11 11.51 -1.72
N GLU A 141 -21.13 10.45 -2.52
CA GLU A 141 -21.26 10.52 -3.97
C GLU A 141 -21.99 9.29 -4.54
N THR A 142 -22.60 9.46 -5.72
CA THR A 142 -23.00 8.35 -6.57
C THR A 142 -22.39 8.55 -7.95
N THR A 143 -21.55 7.62 -8.38
CA THR A 143 -20.85 7.73 -9.66
C THR A 143 -21.81 7.48 -10.83
N PRO A 144 -21.47 7.93 -12.06
CA PRO A 144 -22.27 7.64 -13.26
C PRO A 144 -22.51 6.15 -13.52
N GLU A 145 -21.60 5.28 -13.05
CA GLU A 145 -21.62 3.82 -13.17
C GLU A 145 -22.50 3.16 -12.09
N GLY A 146 -23.14 3.95 -11.23
CA GLY A 146 -24.05 3.47 -10.19
C GLY A 146 -23.36 2.94 -8.93
N VAL A 147 -22.13 3.40 -8.64
CA VAL A 147 -21.43 3.10 -7.39
C VAL A 147 -21.83 4.14 -6.33
N PHE A 148 -22.29 3.69 -5.18
CA PHE A 148 -22.58 4.54 -4.01
C PHE A 148 -21.36 4.59 -3.11
N ILE A 149 -20.86 5.79 -2.81
CA ILE A 149 -19.67 6.00 -1.98
C ILE A 149 -20.11 6.62 -0.65
N PHE A 150 -19.81 5.95 0.46
CA PHE A 150 -20.19 6.36 1.80
C PHE A 150 -18.99 6.76 2.64
N ASP A 151 -19.18 7.76 3.50
CA ASP A 151 -18.20 8.20 4.49
C ASP A 151 -17.86 7.04 5.44
N PRO A 152 -16.56 6.73 5.64
CA PRO A 152 -16.13 5.62 6.48
C PRO A 152 -16.49 5.78 7.96
N GLN A 153 -16.74 7.02 8.44
CA GLN A 153 -17.15 7.34 9.81
C GLN A 153 -16.29 6.68 10.89
N GLY A 154 -14.98 6.60 10.65
CA GLY A 154 -14.00 5.96 11.53
C GLY A 154 -14.23 4.46 11.73
N GLN A 155 -14.91 3.78 10.79
CA GLN A 155 -15.11 2.33 10.81
C GLN A 155 -14.25 1.59 9.78
N ALA A 156 -13.82 2.30 8.75
CA ALA A 156 -13.00 1.79 7.66
C ALA A 156 -11.88 2.79 7.35
N LEU A 157 -10.78 2.31 6.76
CA LEU A 157 -9.65 3.14 6.32
C LEU A 157 -10.01 3.95 5.08
N GLU A 158 -10.86 3.38 4.21
CA GLU A 158 -11.29 3.98 2.95
C GLU A 158 -12.82 4.14 2.88
N PRO A 159 -13.34 5.08 2.05
CA PRO A 159 -14.77 5.21 1.81
C PRO A 159 -15.41 3.88 1.41
N VAL A 160 -16.54 3.56 2.04
CA VAL A 160 -17.24 2.30 1.78
C VAL A 160 -18.00 2.42 0.46
N ARG A 161 -17.64 1.60 -0.52
CA ARG A 161 -18.25 1.60 -1.86
C ARG A 161 -19.26 0.47 -1.98
N ALA A 162 -20.42 0.73 -2.58
CA ALA A 162 -21.43 -0.29 -2.85
C ALA A 162 -21.98 -0.16 -4.28
N GLN A 163 -21.95 -1.26 -5.04
CA GLN A 163 -22.48 -1.33 -6.41
C GLN A 163 -23.43 -2.51 -6.56
N LEU A 164 -24.51 -2.31 -7.31
CA LEU A 164 -25.42 -3.39 -7.67
C LEU A 164 -24.81 -4.21 -8.81
N ILE A 165 -24.72 -5.53 -8.63
CA ILE A 165 -24.12 -6.48 -9.55
C ILE A 165 -24.99 -7.73 -9.70
N TYR A 166 -24.77 -8.50 -10.76
CA TYR A 166 -25.20 -9.90 -10.86
C TYR A 166 -24.06 -10.83 -10.47
N GLN A 167 -24.23 -11.56 -9.38
CA GLN A 167 -23.27 -12.55 -8.88
C GLN A 167 -23.60 -13.95 -9.40
N PRO A 168 -22.71 -14.59 -10.18
CA PRO A 168 -22.86 -15.98 -10.57
C PRO A 168 -22.50 -16.91 -9.40
N LEU A 169 -23.31 -17.94 -9.15
CA LEU A 169 -23.08 -18.90 -8.06
C LEU A 169 -22.69 -20.29 -8.57
N ALA A 170 -22.12 -21.10 -7.67
CA ALA A 170 -21.68 -22.47 -7.96
C ALA A 170 -22.82 -23.40 -8.42
N ASP A 171 -24.06 -23.14 -7.98
CA ASP A 171 -25.26 -23.85 -8.43
C ASP A 171 -25.74 -23.44 -9.83
N LYS A 172 -24.98 -22.57 -10.50
CA LYS A 172 -25.25 -21.98 -11.82
C LYS A 172 -26.38 -20.96 -11.84
N THR A 173 -27.00 -20.63 -10.73
CA THR A 173 -27.89 -19.47 -10.66
C THR A 173 -27.10 -18.16 -10.72
N VAL A 174 -27.78 -17.07 -11.06
CA VAL A 174 -27.22 -15.72 -11.05
C VAL A 174 -28.12 -14.86 -10.18
N ARG A 175 -27.56 -14.28 -9.12
CA ARG A 175 -28.32 -13.49 -8.15
C ARG A 175 -28.01 -12.01 -8.27
N LEU A 176 -29.04 -11.19 -8.21
CA LEU A 176 -28.88 -9.76 -8.00
C LEU A 176 -28.34 -9.51 -6.58
N ALA A 177 -27.22 -8.81 -6.48
CA ALA A 177 -26.49 -8.61 -5.23
C ALA A 177 -25.83 -7.22 -5.17
N TRP A 178 -25.49 -6.78 -3.97
CA TRP A 178 -24.65 -5.62 -3.72
C TRP A 178 -23.22 -6.10 -3.49
N GLN A 179 -22.27 -5.65 -4.31
CA GLN A 179 -20.85 -5.75 -4.02
C GLN A 179 -20.46 -4.56 -3.14
N ILE A 180 -19.80 -4.82 -2.03
CA ILE A 180 -19.40 -3.83 -1.02
C ILE A 180 -17.89 -3.93 -0.84
N SER A 181 -17.18 -2.81 -1.06
CA SER A 181 -15.77 -2.66 -0.71
C SER A 181 -15.68 -2.11 0.72
N TYR A 182 -14.99 -2.82 1.59
CA TYR A 182 -14.79 -2.43 2.99
C TYR A 182 -13.36 -2.74 3.46
N TYR A 183 -12.63 -1.70 3.84
CA TYR A 183 -11.27 -1.82 4.36
C TYR A 183 -11.26 -1.59 5.89
N PRO A 184 -11.19 -2.63 6.74
CA PRO A 184 -11.16 -2.47 8.19
C PRO A 184 -9.93 -1.71 8.69
N LEU A 185 -10.02 -1.14 9.89
CA LEU A 185 -8.99 -0.29 10.50
C LEU A 185 -7.67 -1.00 10.83
N ASP A 186 -7.67 -2.33 10.89
CA ASP A 186 -6.46 -3.12 11.16
C ASP A 186 -5.59 -3.34 9.91
N ALA A 187 -6.06 -2.87 8.75
CA ALA A 187 -5.43 -3.01 7.44
C ALA A 187 -5.16 -4.46 6.96
N GLN A 188 -5.59 -5.48 7.72
CA GLN A 188 -5.24 -6.89 7.44
C GLN A 188 -6.04 -7.51 6.29
N HIS A 189 -7.18 -6.92 5.99
CA HIS A 189 -8.10 -7.41 4.97
C HIS A 189 -8.65 -6.25 4.18
N TRP A 190 -8.97 -6.43 2.92
CA TRP A 190 -9.76 -5.47 2.17
C TRP A 190 -10.85 -6.23 1.42
N TRP A 191 -12.05 -6.22 2.01
CA TRP A 191 -13.14 -7.09 1.60
C TRP A 191 -13.90 -6.54 0.40
N LEU A 192 -14.05 -7.36 -0.64
CA LEU A 192 -15.13 -7.28 -1.61
C LEU A 192 -16.23 -8.28 -1.20
N ALA A 193 -17.18 -7.81 -0.41
CA ALA A 193 -18.30 -8.59 0.08
C ALA A 193 -19.48 -8.55 -0.90
N VAL A 194 -20.12 -9.68 -1.15
CA VAL A 194 -21.30 -9.75 -2.02
C VAL A 194 -22.52 -10.14 -1.21
N VAL A 195 -23.48 -9.23 -1.10
CA VAL A 195 -24.70 -9.39 -0.31
C VAL A 195 -25.91 -9.50 -1.22
N ASP A 196 -26.69 -10.57 -1.11
CA ASP A 196 -27.92 -10.79 -1.88
C ASP A 196 -28.86 -9.58 -1.73
N ALA A 197 -29.26 -8.98 -2.85
CA ALA A 197 -30.01 -7.72 -2.86
C ALA A 197 -31.49 -7.90 -2.46
N VAL A 198 -31.93 -9.13 -2.21
CA VAL A 198 -33.30 -9.49 -1.80
C VAL A 198 -33.34 -9.93 -0.34
N SER A 199 -32.46 -10.86 0.05
CA SER A 199 -32.45 -11.46 1.40
C SER A 199 -31.51 -10.77 2.38
N GLY A 200 -30.45 -10.12 1.90
CA GLY A 200 -29.37 -9.58 2.73
C GLY A 200 -28.35 -10.63 3.16
N GLU A 201 -28.42 -11.85 2.64
CA GLU A 201 -27.44 -12.91 2.88
C GLU A 201 -26.08 -12.54 2.28
N LEU A 202 -24.99 -12.70 3.03
CA LEU A 202 -23.62 -12.64 2.50
C LEU A 202 -23.37 -13.91 1.69
N ILE A 203 -23.27 -13.78 0.37
CA ILE A 203 -23.18 -14.91 -0.57
C ILE A 203 -21.77 -15.13 -1.13
N ASP A 204 -20.91 -14.12 -1.07
CA ASP A 204 -19.49 -14.22 -1.44
C ASP A 204 -18.67 -13.22 -0.64
N LEU A 205 -17.38 -13.52 -0.47
CA LEU A 205 -16.43 -12.67 0.25
C LEU A 205 -15.03 -12.89 -0.31
N PHE A 206 -14.46 -11.87 -0.92
CA PHE A 206 -13.11 -11.90 -1.49
C PHE A 206 -12.22 -10.89 -0.77
N ASP A 207 -10.99 -11.30 -0.44
CA ASP A 207 -9.98 -10.43 0.15
C ASP A 207 -9.04 -9.89 -0.92
N GLN A 208 -8.88 -8.57 -1.01
CA GLN A 208 -7.93 -7.92 -1.91
C GLN A 208 -6.52 -7.82 -1.29
N VAL A 209 -6.35 -8.17 -0.02
CA VAL A 209 -5.03 -8.25 0.62
C VAL A 209 -4.42 -9.62 0.32
N VAL A 210 -3.31 -9.61 -0.40
CA VAL A 210 -2.51 -10.81 -0.65
C VAL A 210 -1.49 -10.94 0.47
N HIS A 211 -1.50 -12.08 1.16
CA HIS A 211 -0.50 -12.47 2.15
C HIS A 211 0.05 -13.86 1.80
N CYS A 212 1.23 -14.22 2.34
CA CYS A 212 1.66 -15.62 2.33
C CYS A 212 1.07 -16.34 3.56
N ASP A 213 0.99 -17.66 3.53
CA ASP A 213 0.75 -18.46 4.74
C ASP A 213 1.88 -19.49 4.82
N PHE A 214 2.66 -19.42 5.89
CA PHE A 214 3.82 -20.28 6.13
C PHE A 214 3.54 -21.33 7.21
N ASP A 215 2.28 -21.49 7.65
CA ASP A 215 1.89 -22.62 8.50
C ASP A 215 2.00 -23.93 7.69
N HIS A 216 3.19 -24.52 7.75
CA HIS A 216 3.42 -25.87 7.30
C HIS A 216 2.64 -26.83 8.20
N SER A 217 1.51 -27.37 7.72
CA SER A 217 1.12 -28.71 8.15
C SER A 217 2.22 -29.66 7.68
N ASP A 218 2.80 -30.43 8.60
CA ASP A 218 3.89 -31.41 8.44
C ASP A 218 3.74 -32.41 7.26
N ASP A 219 3.83 -31.95 6.01
CA ASP A 219 3.90 -32.83 4.83
C ASP A 219 4.64 -32.13 3.67
N CYS A 220 5.89 -31.75 3.92
CA CYS A 220 6.84 -31.33 2.87
C CYS A 220 7.77 -32.51 2.52
N ASP A 221 7.19 -33.64 2.12
CA ASP A 221 7.89 -34.76 1.46
C ASP A 221 7.69 -34.72 -0.07
N GLU A 222 7.31 -33.57 -0.64
CA GLU A 222 7.47 -33.36 -2.08
C GLU A 222 8.89 -32.88 -2.35
N GLU A 223 9.71 -33.76 -2.94
CA GLU A 223 10.98 -33.42 -3.57
C GLU A 223 10.75 -32.23 -4.53
N HIS A 224 11.07 -31.01 -4.09
CA HIS A 224 11.34 -29.93 -5.01
C HIS A 224 12.58 -30.33 -5.81
N VAL A 225 12.34 -30.84 -7.01
CA VAL A 225 13.40 -31.03 -8.01
C VAL A 225 13.94 -29.65 -8.32
N HIS A 226 14.99 -29.23 -7.62
CA HIS A 226 15.82 -28.13 -8.05
C HIS A 226 16.32 -28.51 -9.45
N LEU A 227 15.79 -27.86 -10.48
CA LEU A 227 16.42 -27.85 -11.80
C LEU A 227 17.76 -27.15 -11.62
N ALA A 228 18.76 -27.93 -11.23
CA ALA A 228 20.13 -27.50 -11.05
C ALA A 228 20.80 -27.28 -12.41
N THR A 229 20.29 -26.33 -13.18
CA THR A 229 20.95 -25.69 -14.32
C THR A 229 20.11 -24.47 -14.73
N HIS A 230 20.16 -23.40 -13.95
CA HIS A 230 20.10 -22.09 -14.59
C HIS A 230 21.55 -21.71 -14.88
N ASP A 231 21.98 -21.95 -16.12
CA ASP A 231 23.06 -21.14 -16.67
C ASP A 231 22.57 -19.69 -16.55
N SER A 232 23.20 -18.94 -15.65
CA SER A 232 22.96 -17.52 -15.47
C SER A 232 23.37 -16.79 -16.73
N TYR A 233 22.48 -16.78 -17.72
CA TYR A 233 22.54 -15.84 -18.81
C TYR A 233 22.16 -14.48 -18.21
N ILE A 234 23.15 -13.83 -17.60
CA ILE A 234 23.08 -12.40 -17.30
C ILE A 234 23.08 -11.73 -18.68
N ASP A 235 21.89 -11.51 -19.22
CA ASP A 235 21.75 -10.50 -20.26
C ASP A 235 21.98 -9.16 -19.58
N THR A 236 23.09 -8.51 -19.88
CA THR A 236 23.52 -7.21 -19.36
C THR A 236 22.65 -6.06 -19.87
N ALA A 237 21.37 -6.31 -20.14
CA ALA A 237 20.46 -5.37 -20.76
C ALA A 237 19.88 -4.33 -19.77
N PHE A 238 20.05 -4.54 -18.46
CA PHE A 238 19.75 -3.53 -17.44
C PHE A 238 21.01 -3.29 -16.61
N ASP A 239 21.92 -2.51 -17.14
CA ASP A 239 23.02 -1.93 -16.37
C ASP A 239 22.59 -0.52 -15.94
N PRO A 240 22.13 -0.30 -14.70
CA PRO A 240 21.82 1.02 -14.21
C PRO A 240 23.10 1.82 -13.90
N THR A 241 24.22 1.59 -14.61
CA THR A 241 25.47 2.29 -14.33
C THR A 241 25.24 3.80 -14.47
N PRO A 242 25.43 4.58 -13.39
CA PRO A 242 25.44 6.02 -13.50
C PRO A 242 26.70 6.40 -14.27
N SER A 243 26.51 7.05 -15.42
CA SER A 243 27.60 7.67 -16.15
C SER A 243 28.10 8.91 -15.40
N GLY A 244 29.06 8.71 -14.49
CA GLY A 244 29.81 9.79 -13.87
C GLY A 244 29.08 10.59 -12.80
N LEU A 245 29.86 11.22 -11.93
CA LEU A 245 29.38 12.18 -10.93
C LEU A 245 28.87 13.44 -11.65
N GLU A 246 27.61 13.46 -12.03
CA GLU A 246 26.89 14.70 -12.38
C GLU A 246 26.26 15.30 -11.11
N ASP A 247 26.42 16.61 -10.97
CA ASP A 247 25.86 17.41 -9.87
C ASP A 247 24.33 17.46 -10.00
N GLY A 248 23.57 17.17 -8.94
CA GLY A 248 22.10 17.24 -8.93
C GLY A 248 21.32 15.92 -9.10
N LEU A 249 21.98 14.76 -9.18
CA LEU A 249 21.30 13.44 -9.18
C LEU A 249 21.05 12.91 -7.75
N SER A 250 19.90 12.28 -7.53
CA SER A 250 19.56 11.63 -6.26
C SER A 250 20.45 10.42 -5.97
N TYR A 251 20.55 10.05 -4.69
CA TYR A 251 21.47 9.04 -4.22
C TYR A 251 20.83 8.14 -3.15
N TYR A 252 20.97 6.83 -3.28
CA TYR A 252 20.43 5.84 -2.34
C TYR A 252 21.47 4.79 -1.98
N LYS A 253 21.63 4.51 -0.69
CA LYS A 253 22.36 3.34 -0.22
C LYS A 253 21.40 2.18 0.01
N ALA A 254 21.26 1.29 -0.96
CA ALA A 254 20.29 0.20 -0.94
C ALA A 254 20.93 -1.12 -1.41
N LEU A 255 20.22 -2.24 -1.28
CA LEU A 255 20.58 -3.47 -1.99
C LEU A 255 20.22 -3.28 -3.47
N PRO A 256 21.18 -3.31 -4.41
CA PRO A 256 20.88 -3.11 -5.83
C PRO A 256 20.08 -4.28 -6.39
N LEU A 257 19.44 -4.10 -7.56
CA LEU A 257 18.61 -5.12 -8.25
C LEU A 257 19.26 -6.52 -8.35
N THR A 258 20.58 -6.57 -8.51
CA THR A 258 21.34 -7.82 -8.65
C THR A 258 21.60 -8.53 -7.32
N VAL A 259 21.18 -7.96 -6.20
CA VAL A 259 21.37 -8.47 -4.84
C VAL A 259 20.00 -8.65 -4.19
N GLU A 260 19.52 -9.89 -4.20
CA GLU A 260 18.20 -10.26 -3.66
C GLU A 260 18.06 -9.99 -2.15
N SER A 261 19.11 -10.25 -1.37
CA SER A 261 19.08 -10.08 0.08
C SER A 261 20.47 -9.82 0.66
N PRO A 262 20.59 -9.42 1.94
CA PRO A 262 21.88 -9.24 2.59
C PRO A 262 22.78 -10.49 2.62
N ASN A 263 22.21 -11.69 2.45
CA ASN A 263 22.99 -12.93 2.34
C ASN A 263 23.64 -13.10 0.95
N HIS A 264 23.15 -12.39 -0.07
CA HIS A 264 23.61 -12.49 -1.46
C HIS A 264 24.55 -11.35 -1.86
N GLY A 265 24.70 -10.32 -1.03
CA GLY A 265 25.57 -9.18 -1.30
C GLY A 265 25.41 -8.06 -0.29
N SER A 266 26.21 -7.01 -0.47
CA SER A 266 26.19 -5.83 0.38
C SER A 266 25.39 -4.69 -0.25
N ARG A 267 24.88 -3.79 0.59
CA ARG A 267 24.30 -2.51 0.15
C ARG A 267 25.34 -1.72 -0.65
N GLN A 268 24.88 -1.06 -1.71
CA GLN A 268 25.70 -0.25 -2.59
C GLN A 268 25.14 1.17 -2.70
N ARG A 269 26.05 2.06 -3.06
CA ARG A 269 25.81 3.45 -3.41
C ARG A 269 25.21 3.49 -4.83
N VAL A 270 23.93 3.81 -4.99
CA VAL A 270 23.25 3.90 -6.29
C VAL A 270 22.90 5.37 -6.57
N GLN A 271 23.36 5.91 -7.71
CA GLN A 271 23.16 7.30 -8.10
C GLN A 271 22.17 7.39 -9.27
N GLY A 272 21.21 8.30 -9.20
CA GLY A 272 20.22 8.58 -10.26
C GLY A 272 19.54 7.32 -10.83
N PRO A 273 18.96 6.43 -10.01
CA PRO A 273 18.40 5.17 -10.49
C PRO A 273 17.09 5.31 -11.29
N ALA A 274 16.46 6.48 -11.29
CA ALA A 274 15.16 6.69 -11.93
C ALA A 274 15.22 6.48 -13.45
N ASN A 275 14.27 5.72 -13.98
CA ASN A 275 14.14 5.50 -15.41
C ASN A 275 13.48 6.72 -16.08
N ALA A 276 14.16 7.34 -17.04
CA ALA A 276 13.67 8.57 -17.68
C ALA A 276 12.38 8.41 -18.50
N VAL A 277 11.92 7.18 -18.79
CA VAL A 277 10.63 6.93 -19.46
C VAL A 277 9.51 6.76 -18.43
N ALA A 278 9.73 5.92 -17.42
CA ALA A 278 8.72 5.60 -16.41
C ALA A 278 8.60 6.69 -15.33
N SER A 279 9.72 7.28 -14.94
CA SER A 279 9.83 8.35 -13.93
C SER A 279 10.56 9.57 -14.52
N PRO A 280 9.94 10.28 -15.49
CA PRO A 280 10.60 11.35 -16.25
C PRO A 280 11.05 12.55 -15.41
N PHE A 281 10.45 12.75 -14.23
CA PHE A 281 10.79 13.81 -13.27
C PHE A 281 11.55 13.28 -12.04
N GLY A 282 12.00 12.02 -12.08
CA GLY A 282 12.62 11.34 -10.95
C GLY A 282 11.59 10.77 -9.96
N TRP A 283 12.08 10.24 -8.84
CA TRP A 283 11.25 9.51 -7.87
C TRP A 283 10.66 10.38 -6.75
N HIS A 284 10.97 11.68 -6.71
CA HIS A 284 10.58 12.61 -5.65
C HIS A 284 9.70 13.77 -6.15
N ASP A 285 9.25 13.68 -7.39
CA ASP A 285 8.29 14.59 -8.01
C ASP A 285 6.88 14.00 -7.89
N THR A 286 5.87 14.85 -7.84
CA THR A 286 4.45 14.48 -7.91
C THR A 286 3.63 15.38 -8.82
N ASP A 287 4.18 16.50 -9.30
CA ASP A 287 3.41 17.50 -10.07
C ASP A 287 3.84 17.61 -11.54
N GLY A 288 4.93 16.95 -11.94
CA GLY A 288 5.44 16.93 -13.30
C GLY A 288 6.19 18.20 -13.68
N LEU A 289 6.66 18.95 -12.69
CA LEU A 289 7.51 20.11 -12.89
C LEU A 289 8.98 19.74 -12.67
N GLU A 290 9.87 20.61 -13.16
CA GLU A 290 11.30 20.40 -12.97
C GLU A 290 11.68 20.66 -11.51
N GLY A 291 12.12 19.62 -10.82
CA GLY A 291 12.56 19.68 -9.42
C GLY A 291 11.99 18.51 -8.63
N ALA A 292 12.45 18.35 -7.39
CA ALA A 292 11.82 17.43 -6.45
C ALA A 292 10.81 18.21 -5.59
N ASP A 293 9.62 17.65 -5.43
CA ASP A 293 8.60 18.15 -4.51
C ASP A 293 8.91 17.77 -3.06
N PHE A 294 9.57 16.62 -2.89
CA PHE A 294 9.89 16.05 -1.59
C PHE A 294 11.39 15.78 -1.45
N THR A 295 11.94 16.05 -0.26
CA THR A 295 13.29 15.62 0.12
C THR A 295 13.30 14.31 0.91
N ILE A 296 12.12 13.79 1.23
CA ILE A 296 11.90 12.54 1.96
C ILE A 296 11.59 11.38 1.03
N THR A 297 11.47 10.15 1.53
CA THR A 297 11.10 8.92 0.78
C THR A 297 9.64 8.92 0.28
N ARG A 298 9.29 9.92 -0.52
CA ARG A 298 7.97 10.14 -1.14
C ARG A 298 8.14 10.73 -2.52
N GLY A 299 7.28 10.31 -3.44
CA GLY A 299 7.07 10.94 -4.74
C GLY A 299 5.95 10.24 -5.50
N ASN A 300 6.00 10.29 -6.84
CA ASN A 300 4.88 9.89 -7.70
C ASN A 300 4.47 8.42 -7.53
N ASN A 301 5.44 7.51 -7.39
CA ASN A 301 5.16 6.07 -7.48
C ASN A 301 4.85 5.44 -6.12
N VAL A 302 5.45 6.00 -5.05
CA VAL A 302 5.42 5.41 -3.70
C VAL A 302 5.67 6.48 -2.64
N HIS A 303 5.00 6.32 -1.50
CA HIS A 303 5.32 6.98 -0.25
C HIS A 303 5.72 5.89 0.75
N ALA A 304 7.01 5.84 1.10
CA ALA A 304 7.54 4.85 2.03
C ALA A 304 7.80 5.49 3.40
N TYR A 305 7.34 4.83 4.46
CA TYR A 305 7.49 5.26 5.85
C TYR A 305 7.56 4.05 6.78
N GLN A 306 7.92 4.25 8.04
CA GLN A 306 7.87 3.19 9.05
C GLN A 306 6.45 3.09 9.63
N ASP A 307 5.99 1.89 9.98
CA ASP A 307 4.73 1.72 10.72
C ASP A 307 4.84 0.73 11.90
N ILE A 308 5.87 0.91 12.73
CA ILE A 308 6.16 0.05 13.89
C ILE A 308 5.00 -0.03 14.88
N LEU A 309 4.09 0.95 14.84
CA LEU A 309 2.95 1.07 15.75
C LEU A 309 1.60 0.72 15.09
N ASN A 310 1.58 0.22 13.85
CA ASN A 310 0.36 -0.15 13.13
C ASN A 310 -0.68 0.99 13.11
N GLN A 311 -0.20 2.22 12.90
CA GLN A 311 -1.04 3.40 12.82
C GLN A 311 -1.63 3.56 11.42
N ASN A 312 -1.13 2.81 10.44
CA ASN A 312 -1.60 2.81 9.08
C ASN A 312 -1.45 4.17 8.37
N THR A 313 -0.54 5.01 8.88
CA THR A 313 -0.25 6.36 8.40
C THR A 313 1.17 6.78 8.77
N SER A 314 1.77 7.65 7.94
CA SER A 314 3.05 8.30 8.28
C SER A 314 2.92 9.21 9.51
N LEU A 315 3.98 9.24 10.32
CA LEU A 315 4.17 10.14 11.47
C LEU A 315 4.97 11.40 11.13
N GLY A 316 5.37 11.59 9.86
CA GLY A 316 6.26 12.68 9.46
C GLY A 316 7.73 12.44 9.86
N ASP A 317 8.12 11.18 10.02
CA ASP A 317 9.45 10.71 10.40
C ASP A 317 10.16 9.95 9.28
N GLU A 318 9.75 10.18 8.03
CA GLU A 318 10.39 9.59 6.87
C GLU A 318 11.85 10.04 6.76
N PRO A 319 12.73 9.18 6.22
CA PRO A 319 14.11 9.57 5.98
C PRO A 319 14.19 10.75 5.03
N ASP A 320 14.97 11.76 5.40
CA ASP A 320 15.18 12.99 4.64
C ASP A 320 16.60 13.01 4.04
N GLY A 321 16.68 13.09 2.72
CA GLY A 321 17.93 13.20 1.96
C GLY A 321 18.42 14.65 1.80
N GLY A 322 17.66 15.63 2.30
CA GLY A 322 17.87 17.07 2.11
C GLY A 322 17.75 17.51 0.65
N ASP A 323 18.10 18.77 0.36
CA ASP A 323 18.02 19.36 -0.98
C ASP A 323 18.81 18.60 -2.05
N SER A 324 19.80 17.80 -1.64
CA SER A 324 20.65 17.00 -2.52
C SER A 324 20.16 15.55 -2.69
N LEU A 325 19.06 15.17 -2.02
CA LEU A 325 18.46 13.83 -2.09
C LEU A 325 19.47 12.69 -1.82
N VAL A 326 20.25 12.83 -0.74
CA VAL A 326 21.30 11.87 -0.35
C VAL A 326 20.82 10.97 0.79
N PHE A 327 20.32 9.79 0.45
CA PHE A 327 19.83 8.79 1.40
C PHE A 327 20.93 7.76 1.74
N ASP A 328 21.93 8.16 2.53
CA ASP A 328 23.04 7.30 3.01
C ASP A 328 22.98 6.99 4.51
N PHE A 329 22.04 6.13 4.89
CA PHE A 329 21.88 5.76 6.29
C PHE A 329 22.68 4.49 6.65
N PRO A 330 23.34 4.45 7.82
CA PRO A 330 24.04 3.27 8.30
C PRO A 330 23.05 2.13 8.60
N MET A 331 23.51 0.89 8.46
CA MET A 331 22.77 -0.29 8.92
C MET A 331 23.73 -1.40 9.31
N ALA A 332 23.57 -1.96 10.50
CA ALA A 332 24.27 -3.15 10.93
C ALA A 332 23.31 -4.35 10.87
N LEU A 333 23.60 -5.29 9.98
CA LEU A 333 22.74 -6.45 9.69
C LEU A 333 22.78 -7.51 10.80
N ASP A 334 23.77 -7.43 11.70
CA ASP A 334 23.96 -8.31 12.84
C ASP A 334 23.30 -7.77 14.13
N SER A 335 22.60 -6.64 14.05
CA SER A 335 21.88 -6.06 15.18
C SER A 335 20.64 -6.87 15.54
N ASN A 336 20.45 -7.11 16.84
CA ASN A 336 19.20 -7.63 17.40
C ASN A 336 18.10 -6.55 17.54
N ARG A 337 18.40 -5.32 17.14
CA ARG A 337 17.48 -4.17 17.11
C ARG A 337 17.40 -3.60 15.69
N PRO A 338 16.75 -4.28 14.74
CA PRO A 338 16.65 -3.80 13.37
C PRO A 338 15.91 -2.47 13.24
N TYR A 339 14.99 -2.17 14.16
CA TYR A 339 14.22 -0.93 14.20
C TYR A 339 15.07 0.34 14.37
N THR A 340 16.25 0.24 14.99
CA THR A 340 17.16 1.42 15.11
C THR A 340 17.79 1.83 13.79
N TYR A 341 17.63 1.03 12.73
CA TYR A 341 18.06 1.33 11.37
C TYR A 341 16.88 1.65 10.43
N ARG A 342 15.76 2.12 10.98
CA ARG A 342 14.55 2.47 10.23
C ARG A 342 14.84 3.29 8.98
N ASP A 343 15.75 4.28 9.05
CA ASP A 343 16.02 5.14 7.88
C ASP A 343 16.61 4.37 6.70
N ALA A 344 17.53 3.44 6.99
CA ALA A 344 18.10 2.58 5.96
C ALA A 344 17.08 1.56 5.42
N LEU A 345 16.18 1.07 6.26
CA LEU A 345 15.14 0.11 5.89
C LEU A 345 14.07 0.75 5.00
N VAL A 346 13.54 1.91 5.41
CA VAL A 346 12.57 2.69 4.64
C VAL A 346 13.18 3.16 3.32
N THR A 347 14.44 3.63 3.31
CA THR A 347 15.15 3.97 2.06
C THR A 347 15.26 2.78 1.11
N ASN A 348 15.55 1.59 1.62
CA ASN A 348 15.64 0.38 0.79
C ASN A 348 14.27 -0.01 0.22
N LEU A 349 13.20 0.13 1.01
CA LEU A 349 11.82 -0.12 0.58
C LEU A 349 11.38 0.86 -0.52
N PHE A 350 11.65 2.15 -0.34
CA PHE A 350 11.41 3.20 -1.33
C PHE A 350 12.14 2.92 -2.64
N TYR A 351 13.43 2.56 -2.56
CA TYR A 351 14.25 2.22 -3.73
C TYR A 351 13.65 1.05 -4.52
N TRP A 352 13.28 -0.04 -3.85
CA TRP A 352 12.75 -1.23 -4.54
C TRP A 352 11.35 -1.03 -5.12
N ASN A 353 10.48 -0.27 -4.44
CA ASN A 353 9.15 0.05 -4.98
C ASN A 353 9.25 0.86 -6.28
N ASN A 354 10.07 1.93 -6.29
CA ASN A 354 10.29 2.71 -7.50
C ASN A 354 10.97 1.91 -8.62
N LEU A 355 11.94 1.05 -8.28
CA LEU A 355 12.59 0.19 -9.26
C LEU A 355 11.61 -0.78 -9.92
N MET A 356 10.70 -1.38 -9.13
CA MET A 356 9.65 -2.25 -9.66
C MET A 356 8.65 -1.48 -10.53
N HIS A 357 8.24 -0.29 -10.10
CA HIS A 357 7.42 0.61 -10.91
C HIS A 357 8.08 0.84 -12.29
N ASP A 358 9.32 1.32 -12.29
CA ASP A 358 10.04 1.65 -13.51
C ASP A 358 10.25 0.44 -14.43
N LEU A 359 10.50 -0.74 -13.85
CA LEU A 359 10.63 -1.99 -14.58
C LEU A 359 9.32 -2.37 -15.28
N TRP A 360 8.21 -2.42 -14.54
CA TRP A 360 6.91 -2.86 -15.06
C TRP A 360 6.30 -1.88 -16.06
N TYR A 361 6.56 -0.58 -15.89
CA TYR A 361 6.18 0.45 -16.86
C TYR A 361 6.74 0.12 -18.26
N ASN A 362 8.02 -0.25 -18.33
CA ASN A 362 8.66 -0.62 -19.59
C ASN A 362 8.07 -1.90 -20.23
N TYR A 363 7.43 -2.76 -19.43
CA TYR A 363 6.70 -3.93 -19.89
C TYR A 363 5.21 -3.67 -20.19
N GLY A 364 4.76 -2.41 -20.08
CA GLY A 364 3.40 -1.98 -20.44
C GLY A 364 2.42 -1.90 -19.28
N PHE A 365 2.88 -1.97 -18.03
CA PHE A 365 2.09 -1.56 -16.87
C PHE A 365 2.30 -0.05 -16.65
N ASP A 366 1.74 0.72 -17.58
CA ASP A 366 1.75 2.19 -17.58
C ASP A 366 0.42 2.75 -17.04
N GLU A 367 0.29 4.08 -17.05
CA GLU A 367 -0.89 4.82 -16.56
C GLU A 367 -2.20 4.35 -17.19
N ALA A 368 -2.22 4.08 -18.49
CA ALA A 368 -3.43 3.60 -19.16
C ALA A 368 -3.78 2.14 -18.78
N ALA A 369 -2.78 1.37 -18.35
CA ALA A 369 -2.95 0.01 -17.85
C ALA A 369 -3.26 -0.05 -16.34
N GLY A 370 -3.35 1.10 -15.66
CA GLY A 370 -3.68 1.22 -14.24
C GLY A 370 -2.51 0.92 -13.32
N ASN A 371 -1.35 1.52 -13.61
CA ASN A 371 -0.20 1.49 -12.70
C ASN A 371 -0.41 2.45 -11.51
N PHE A 372 0.48 2.37 -10.53
CA PHE A 372 0.35 3.13 -9.29
C PHE A 372 1.14 4.44 -9.35
N GLN A 373 0.44 5.57 -9.49
CA GLN A 373 1.03 6.90 -9.56
C GLN A 373 0.13 7.97 -8.91
N GLU A 374 0.70 8.92 -8.17
CA GLU A 374 -0.05 10.10 -7.69
C GLU A 374 -0.57 10.93 -8.88
N THR A 375 0.28 11.17 -9.87
CA THR A 375 -0.03 11.90 -11.09
C THR A 375 0.28 11.05 -12.31
N ASN A 376 -0.72 10.93 -13.19
CA ASN A 376 -0.57 10.30 -14.50
C ASN A 376 -0.19 11.38 -15.53
N TYR A 377 1.10 11.47 -15.87
CA TYR A 377 1.63 12.55 -16.71
C TYR A 377 1.15 12.47 -18.17
N ALA A 378 0.70 11.30 -18.63
CA ALA A 378 0.05 11.12 -19.93
C ALA A 378 -1.47 11.35 -19.89
N GLU A 379 -2.04 11.70 -18.72
CA GLU A 379 -3.47 11.94 -18.50
C GLU A 379 -4.36 10.72 -18.88
N ALA A 380 -3.85 9.52 -18.66
CA ALA A 380 -4.58 8.26 -18.87
C ALA A 380 -4.73 7.50 -17.55
N GLY A 381 -5.77 6.66 -17.42
CA GLY A 381 -6.08 5.97 -16.17
C GLY A 381 -6.56 6.92 -15.05
N ASP A 382 -6.81 6.35 -13.88
CA ASP A 382 -7.21 7.09 -12.68
C ASP A 382 -6.02 7.17 -11.71
N GLY A 383 -5.33 8.31 -11.66
CA GLY A 383 -4.21 8.52 -10.74
C GLY A 383 -4.62 8.81 -9.29
N GLY A 384 -3.65 9.21 -8.47
CA GLY A 384 -3.82 9.46 -7.03
C GLY A 384 -3.59 8.20 -6.19
N ASP A 385 -2.94 7.19 -6.77
CA ASP A 385 -2.90 5.83 -6.27
C ASP A 385 -1.49 5.26 -6.14
N TYR A 386 -0.53 6.11 -5.79
CA TYR A 386 0.82 5.67 -5.40
C TYR A 386 0.77 4.61 -4.28
N VAL A 387 1.81 3.78 -4.20
CA VAL A 387 1.93 2.76 -3.16
C VAL A 387 2.21 3.36 -1.79
N GLN A 388 1.37 3.07 -0.79
CA GLN A 388 1.69 3.30 0.62
C GLN A 388 2.56 2.15 1.11
N ALA A 389 3.86 2.39 1.32
CA ALA A 389 4.82 1.33 1.64
C ALA A 389 5.32 1.42 3.08
N GLU A 390 4.86 0.50 3.93
CA GLU A 390 5.07 0.48 5.37
C GLU A 390 6.22 -0.47 5.71
N ALA A 391 7.32 0.10 6.19
CA ALA A 391 8.46 -0.66 6.70
C ALA A 391 8.28 -0.98 8.18
N LEU A 392 8.69 -2.17 8.59
CA LEU A 392 8.62 -2.61 9.99
C LEU A 392 7.20 -2.50 10.54
N ASP A 393 6.21 -2.87 9.73
CA ASP A 393 4.82 -2.75 10.14
C ASP A 393 4.53 -3.61 11.38
N GLY A 394 3.94 -2.98 12.41
CA GLY A 394 3.71 -3.54 13.73
C GLY A 394 2.51 -4.48 13.85
N SER A 395 1.70 -4.60 12.79
CA SER A 395 0.51 -5.47 12.76
C SER A 395 0.86 -6.95 12.69
N GLY A 396 2.05 -7.29 12.22
CA GLY A 396 2.45 -8.66 11.94
C GLY A 396 3.94 -8.91 12.06
N THR A 397 4.30 -10.20 11.97
CA THR A 397 5.69 -10.67 11.84
C THR A 397 5.72 -11.85 10.88
N ASN A 398 6.89 -12.17 10.35
CA ASN A 398 7.14 -13.36 9.53
C ASN A 398 6.31 -13.45 8.24
N ASN A 399 5.95 -12.31 7.68
CA ASN A 399 5.17 -12.21 6.46
C ASN A 399 5.38 -10.84 5.79
N ALA A 400 4.67 -10.61 4.71
CA ALA A 400 4.36 -9.29 4.18
C ALA A 400 2.99 -9.37 3.52
N ASN A 401 2.34 -8.23 3.32
CA ASN A 401 1.09 -8.20 2.55
C ASN A 401 1.06 -7.03 1.56
N PHE A 402 0.16 -7.15 0.58
CA PHE A 402 -0.11 -6.09 -0.37
C PHE A 402 -1.61 -6.03 -0.70
N ALA A 403 -2.25 -4.91 -0.40
CA ALA A 403 -3.63 -4.63 -0.76
C ALA A 403 -3.70 -3.94 -2.12
N THR A 404 -4.41 -4.54 -3.09
CA THR A 404 -4.55 -3.97 -4.45
C THR A 404 -6.00 -3.61 -4.76
N PRO A 405 -6.43 -2.37 -4.47
CA PRO A 405 -7.77 -1.91 -4.85
C PRO A 405 -7.85 -1.62 -6.36
N THR A 406 -9.00 -1.13 -6.81
CA THR A 406 -9.14 -0.65 -8.20
C THR A 406 -8.33 0.62 -8.42
N ASP A 407 -7.94 0.86 -9.68
CA ASP A 407 -7.29 2.09 -10.18
C ASP A 407 -7.85 3.37 -9.52
N GLY A 408 -6.97 4.30 -9.17
CA GLY A 408 -7.31 5.55 -8.48
C GLY A 408 -7.54 5.40 -6.96
N GLN A 409 -7.26 4.23 -6.39
CA GLN A 409 -7.21 4.01 -4.94
C GLN A 409 -5.83 3.50 -4.54
N ARG A 410 -5.27 4.07 -3.49
CA ARG A 410 -3.90 3.78 -3.05
C ARG A 410 -3.78 2.33 -2.56
N PRO A 411 -2.90 1.50 -3.16
CA PRO A 411 -2.57 0.21 -2.59
C PRO A 411 -1.70 0.41 -1.35
N ARG A 412 -1.70 -0.62 -0.49
CA ARG A 412 -0.89 -0.64 0.74
C ARG A 412 0.02 -1.87 0.74
N MET A 413 1.30 -1.65 0.96
CA MET A 413 2.31 -2.67 1.16
C MET A 413 2.75 -2.66 2.63
N GLN A 414 2.63 -3.77 3.33
CA GLN A 414 3.07 -3.89 4.73
C GLN A 414 4.21 -4.90 4.83
N MET A 415 5.41 -4.41 5.18
CA MET A 415 6.61 -5.22 5.31
C MET A 415 6.91 -5.50 6.78
N TYR A 416 6.83 -6.76 7.20
CA TYR A 416 7.02 -7.14 8.60
C TYR A 416 8.45 -7.54 8.95
N LEU A 417 8.72 -7.56 10.26
CA LEU A 417 9.93 -8.15 10.80
C LEU A 417 9.85 -9.70 10.75
N TRP A 418 10.94 -10.36 10.37
CA TRP A 418 11.05 -11.83 10.42
C TRP A 418 11.93 -12.28 11.61
N GLY A 419 11.49 -13.29 12.36
CA GLY A 419 12.31 -13.96 13.39
C GLY A 419 12.52 -13.16 14.68
N GLY A 420 11.70 -12.14 14.95
CA GLY A 420 11.76 -11.33 16.16
C GLY A 420 10.42 -10.62 16.42
N SER A 421 10.35 -9.82 17.49
CA SER A 421 9.21 -8.94 17.78
C SER A 421 9.67 -7.49 17.71
N LEU A 422 8.91 -6.66 17.00
CA LEU A 422 9.04 -5.20 17.08
C LEU A 422 8.67 -4.78 18.50
N GLN A 423 9.43 -3.85 19.09
CA GLN A 423 9.46 -3.64 20.55
C GLN A 423 8.17 -3.04 21.17
N SER A 424 7.12 -2.86 20.39
CA SER A 424 5.80 -2.33 20.77
C SER A 424 4.65 -3.34 20.61
N SER A 425 4.81 -4.44 19.88
CA SER A 425 3.70 -5.39 19.66
C SER A 425 3.48 -6.27 20.90
N GLY A 426 2.58 -5.87 21.80
CA GLY A 426 2.08 -6.70 22.90
C GLY A 426 2.91 -6.71 24.19
N ARG A 427 3.78 -5.70 24.42
CA ARG A 427 4.42 -5.49 25.72
C ARG A 427 3.89 -4.22 26.38
N GLU A 428 3.52 -4.35 27.64
CA GLU A 428 2.94 -3.26 28.43
C GLU A 428 3.82 -2.93 29.63
N LEU A 429 3.88 -1.66 30.01
CA LEU A 429 4.40 -1.23 31.29
C LEU A 429 3.32 -1.49 32.34
N ILE A 430 3.63 -2.34 33.31
CA ILE A 430 2.72 -2.66 34.41
C ILE A 430 3.08 -1.80 35.62
N ALA A 431 2.19 -0.87 35.99
CA ALA A 431 2.30 -0.11 37.23
C ALA A 431 1.48 -0.78 38.34
N ARG A 432 2.06 -0.93 39.54
CA ARG A 432 1.40 -1.60 40.67
C ARG A 432 1.50 -0.77 41.94
N THR A 433 0.38 -0.27 42.42
CA THR A 433 0.34 0.48 43.70
C THR A 433 0.63 -0.43 44.89
N ALA A 434 1.05 0.15 46.01
CA ALA A 434 1.22 -0.56 47.28
C ALA A 434 -0.05 -1.29 47.75
N GLN A 435 -1.24 -0.83 47.33
CA GLN A 435 -2.55 -1.40 47.64
C GLN A 435 -2.92 -2.59 46.73
N GLY A 436 -2.11 -2.85 45.69
CA GLY A 436 -2.28 -3.98 44.77
C GLY A 436 -3.06 -3.64 43.50
N ASP A 437 -3.43 -2.38 43.29
CA ASP A 437 -4.06 -1.96 42.04
C ASP A 437 -3.03 -2.01 40.91
N THR A 438 -3.45 -2.55 39.76
CA THR A 438 -2.58 -2.71 38.59
C THR A 438 -3.13 -1.88 37.42
N ARG A 439 -2.24 -1.22 36.69
CA ARG A 439 -2.50 -0.57 35.40
C ARG A 439 -1.50 -1.07 34.38
N SER A 440 -1.93 -1.12 33.12
CA SER A 440 -1.09 -1.43 31.97
C SER A 440 -1.07 -0.23 31.06
N TYR A 441 0.12 0.10 30.56
CA TYR A 441 0.33 1.20 29.63
C TYR A 441 1.10 0.70 28.42
N GLU A 442 0.63 1.08 27.25
CA GLU A 442 1.41 0.91 26.02
C GLU A 442 2.58 1.88 26.02
N PHE A 443 3.72 1.43 25.49
CA PHE A 443 4.92 2.26 25.39
C PHE A 443 5.65 2.00 24.09
N VAL A 444 6.50 2.96 23.73
CA VAL A 444 7.53 2.78 22.69
C VAL A 444 8.90 2.89 23.35
N GLN A 445 9.81 1.95 23.02
CA GLN A 445 11.20 2.07 23.45
C GLN A 445 11.92 3.10 22.57
N PHE A 446 12.78 3.93 23.16
CA PHE A 446 13.64 4.81 22.38
C PHE A 446 14.66 4.02 21.54
N ALA A 447 15.13 4.64 20.45
CA ALA A 447 16.18 4.07 19.56
C ALA A 447 17.53 3.86 20.27
N PHE A 448 17.67 4.43 21.46
CA PHE A 448 18.86 4.41 22.29
C PHE A 448 18.56 3.83 23.67
N GLY A 449 19.61 3.60 24.46
CA GLY A 449 19.46 3.00 25.78
C GLY A 449 19.62 1.48 25.79
N GLY A 450 19.52 0.93 27.00
CA GLY A 450 19.64 -0.50 27.29
C GLY A 450 18.47 -1.33 26.74
N ASP A 451 18.69 -2.64 26.61
CA ASP A 451 17.65 -3.56 26.13
C ASP A 451 16.50 -3.62 27.15
N LEU A 452 15.26 -3.70 26.66
CA LEU A 452 14.15 -4.00 27.55
C LEU A 452 14.32 -5.41 28.16
N PRO A 453 13.98 -5.57 29.45
CA PRO A 453 14.02 -6.87 30.10
C PRO A 453 13.10 -7.87 29.40
N SER A 454 13.44 -9.17 29.45
CA SER A 454 12.57 -10.21 28.91
C SER A 454 11.34 -10.41 29.79
N ALA A 455 10.26 -10.96 29.22
CA ALA A 455 9.04 -11.30 29.97
C ALA A 455 9.31 -12.32 31.10
N GLU A 456 10.33 -13.17 30.96
CA GLU A 456 10.74 -14.13 31.99
C GLU A 456 11.53 -13.49 33.14
N THR A 457 12.18 -12.36 32.89
CA THR A 457 13.01 -11.64 33.87
C THR A 457 12.69 -10.15 33.87
N PRO A 458 11.46 -9.75 34.30
CA PRO A 458 11.02 -8.37 34.25
C PRO A 458 11.85 -7.48 35.20
N LEU A 459 12.08 -6.24 34.78
CA LEU A 459 12.65 -5.20 35.63
C LEU A 459 11.54 -4.59 36.49
N THR A 460 11.60 -4.81 37.80
CA THR A 460 10.66 -4.21 38.76
C THR A 460 11.39 -3.23 39.66
N ALA A 461 10.99 -1.96 39.61
CA ALA A 461 11.51 -0.89 40.45
C ALA A 461 10.39 0.12 40.76
N GLN A 462 10.53 0.86 41.85
CA GLN A 462 9.57 1.95 42.15
C GLN A 462 9.79 3.11 41.18
N GLY A 463 8.69 3.73 40.75
CA GLY A 463 8.72 4.97 39.98
C GLY A 463 9.01 6.19 40.84
N VAL A 464 9.78 7.14 40.32
CA VAL A 464 10.06 8.44 40.97
C VAL A 464 10.00 9.53 39.91
N LEU A 465 9.22 10.59 40.16
CA LEU A 465 9.20 11.77 39.32
C LEU A 465 10.50 12.55 39.51
N VAL A 466 11.16 12.91 38.42
CA VAL A 466 12.37 13.74 38.48
C VAL A 466 12.01 15.16 38.95
N ASP A 467 12.95 15.79 39.65
CA ASP A 467 12.89 17.19 40.07
C ASP A 467 14.24 17.85 39.76
N ASP A 468 14.25 18.88 38.90
CA ASP A 468 15.39 19.77 38.63
C ASP A 468 15.23 21.17 39.26
N ALA A 469 14.13 21.40 39.98
CA ALA A 469 13.79 22.62 40.72
C ALA A 469 13.59 23.91 39.90
N GLU A 470 13.39 23.82 38.59
CA GLU A 470 13.17 24.98 37.70
C GLU A 470 11.71 25.09 37.22
N ASP A 471 11.41 25.92 36.22
CA ASP A 471 10.03 26.25 35.78
C ASP A 471 9.22 25.00 35.34
N ASN A 472 9.89 23.94 34.83
CA ASN A 472 9.32 22.63 34.55
C ASN A 472 10.08 21.52 35.31
N PRO A 473 9.83 21.36 36.62
CA PRO A 473 10.69 20.55 37.50
C PRO A 473 10.95 19.11 37.05
N ALA A 474 9.99 18.53 36.32
CA ALA A 474 10.05 17.14 35.91
C ALA A 474 10.71 16.90 34.56
N ASP A 475 11.15 17.93 33.83
CA ASP A 475 11.64 17.75 32.46
C ASP A 475 13.14 17.37 32.39
N ALA A 476 13.91 17.57 33.46
CA ALA A 476 15.32 17.19 33.54
C ALA A 476 16.18 17.88 32.47
N CYS A 477 15.81 19.09 32.06
CA CYS A 477 16.65 19.93 31.20
C CYS A 477 17.78 20.63 31.99
N GLU A 478 17.61 20.73 33.30
CA GLU A 478 18.61 21.22 34.24
C GLU A 478 19.14 20.09 35.14
N PRO A 479 20.21 20.34 35.93
CA PRO A 479 20.73 19.33 36.84
C PRO A 479 19.68 18.85 37.86
N ILE A 480 19.36 17.56 37.80
CA ILE A 480 18.43 16.90 38.72
C ILE A 480 18.86 17.12 40.18
N VAL A 481 17.93 17.56 41.02
CA VAL A 481 18.17 17.83 42.45
C VAL A 481 17.78 16.68 43.37
N ASN A 482 16.81 15.84 42.98
CA ASN A 482 16.36 14.69 43.77
C ASN A 482 17.14 13.39 43.48
N THR A 483 18.44 13.49 43.19
CA THR A 483 19.27 12.34 42.76
C THR A 483 19.27 11.18 43.76
N ASP A 484 19.23 11.45 45.06
CA ASP A 484 19.22 10.42 46.10
C ASP A 484 17.97 9.53 46.04
N GLU A 485 16.86 10.04 45.51
CA GLU A 485 15.60 9.30 45.36
C GLU A 485 15.61 8.39 44.13
N LEU A 486 16.45 8.67 43.13
CA LEU A 486 16.50 7.95 41.86
C LEU A 486 17.38 6.68 41.89
N VAL A 487 18.22 6.50 42.91
CA VAL A 487 19.15 5.38 42.99
C VAL A 487 18.41 4.04 43.01
N GLY A 488 18.59 3.24 41.95
CA GLY A 488 17.94 1.93 41.80
C GLY A 488 16.45 2.02 41.44
N LYS A 489 15.96 3.18 41.00
CA LYS A 489 14.55 3.45 40.67
C LYS A 489 14.33 3.68 39.18
N THR A 490 13.06 3.72 38.78
CA THR A 490 12.66 4.14 37.44
C THR A 490 12.36 5.64 37.46
N ALA A 491 13.11 6.43 36.70
CA ALA A 491 12.90 7.86 36.58
C ALA A 491 11.72 8.16 35.64
N LEU A 492 10.75 8.94 36.10
CA LEU A 492 9.66 9.49 35.29
C LEU A 492 9.98 10.94 34.97
N ILE A 493 10.06 11.27 33.67
CA ILE A 493 10.55 12.56 33.17
C ILE A 493 9.53 13.14 32.18
N ASP A 494 9.26 14.43 32.23
CA ASP A 494 8.46 15.12 31.23
C ASP A 494 9.25 15.47 29.97
N ARG A 495 8.59 15.29 28.82
CA ARG A 495 9.09 15.88 27.56
C ARG A 495 9.10 17.40 27.72
N GLY A 496 10.24 17.98 27.36
CA GLY A 496 10.51 19.42 27.39
C GLY A 496 11.41 19.81 26.23
N ASP A 497 12.10 20.94 26.34
CA ASP A 497 12.80 21.55 25.20
C ASP A 497 14.19 20.95 24.91
N CYS A 498 14.76 20.20 25.85
CA CYS A 498 16.05 19.52 25.69
C CYS A 498 15.93 18.10 25.11
N GLU A 499 17.03 17.58 24.58
CA GLU A 499 17.09 16.28 23.90
C GLU A 499 16.78 15.08 24.80
N PHE A 500 16.09 14.06 24.28
CA PHE A 500 15.73 12.86 25.04
C PHE A 500 16.93 12.09 25.60
N GLY A 501 18.01 11.97 24.82
CA GLY A 501 19.24 11.32 25.29
C GLY A 501 19.91 12.07 26.44
N PHE A 502 19.83 13.41 26.47
CA PHE A 502 20.32 14.22 27.57
C PHE A 502 19.55 13.91 28.86
N LYS A 503 18.21 13.94 28.80
CA LYS A 503 17.32 13.63 29.94
C LYS A 503 17.60 12.23 30.51
N ALA A 504 17.66 11.23 29.63
CA ALA A 504 17.90 9.85 30.03
C ALA A 504 19.30 9.64 30.61
N LEU A 505 20.32 10.30 30.06
CA LEU A 505 21.68 10.25 30.59
C LEU A 505 21.79 10.92 31.97
N ALA A 506 21.10 12.04 32.19
CA ALA A 506 21.06 12.73 33.48
C ALA A 506 20.45 11.81 34.57
N ALA A 507 19.31 11.18 34.28
CA ALA A 507 18.69 10.22 35.20
C ALA A 507 19.57 8.99 35.45
N GLN A 508 20.22 8.45 34.41
CA GLN A 508 21.19 7.36 34.56
C GLN A 508 22.35 7.75 35.48
N GLN A 509 22.89 8.96 35.33
CA GLN A 509 23.98 9.48 36.17
C GLN A 509 23.53 9.71 37.62
N ALA A 510 22.25 10.01 37.83
CA ALA A 510 21.61 10.05 39.15
C ALA A 510 21.35 8.66 39.76
N GLY A 511 21.63 7.57 39.03
CA GLY A 511 21.53 6.20 39.52
C GLY A 511 20.21 5.49 39.20
N ALA A 512 19.37 6.07 38.34
CA ALA A 512 18.19 5.39 37.82
C ALA A 512 18.59 4.14 37.03
N ILE A 513 17.73 3.13 37.04
CA ILE A 513 17.93 1.85 36.33
C ILE A 513 17.02 1.69 35.12
N ALA A 514 16.06 2.60 34.95
CA ALA A 514 15.21 2.75 33.77
C ALA A 514 14.66 4.18 33.71
N VAL A 515 14.24 4.60 32.52
CA VAL A 515 13.65 5.93 32.26
C VAL A 515 12.33 5.78 31.53
N ILE A 516 11.33 6.54 31.99
CA ILE A 516 10.05 6.73 31.32
C ILE A 516 9.94 8.21 30.99
N ILE A 517 9.84 8.53 29.70
CA ILE A 517 9.61 9.90 29.22
C ILE A 517 8.12 10.07 28.90
N CYS A 518 7.51 11.06 29.51
CA CYS A 518 6.12 11.40 29.32
C CYS A 518 5.93 12.37 28.18
N ASN A 519 5.18 11.96 27.15
CA ASN A 519 4.79 12.88 26.11
C ASN A 519 3.94 14.01 26.71
N ASN A 520 4.21 15.25 26.31
CA ASN A 520 3.51 16.44 26.78
C ASN A 520 2.42 16.91 25.79
N GLU A 521 2.36 16.31 24.61
CA GLU A 521 1.40 16.59 23.54
C GLU A 521 0.33 15.50 23.44
N ASN A 522 -0.85 15.84 22.91
CA ASN A 522 -1.90 14.85 22.62
C ASN A 522 -1.68 14.22 21.23
N THR A 523 -0.46 13.73 21.02
CA THR A 523 0.00 13.05 19.81
C THR A 523 0.27 11.58 20.11
N PRO A 524 0.22 10.69 19.10
CA PRO A 524 0.66 9.31 19.27
C PRO A 524 2.05 9.26 19.91
N ILE A 525 2.31 8.22 20.71
CA ILE A 525 3.68 7.95 21.18
C ILE A 525 4.58 7.69 19.97
N PHE A 526 5.82 8.16 20.04
CA PHE A 526 6.77 8.01 18.95
C PHE A 526 8.16 7.73 19.51
N GLU A 527 9.00 7.08 18.71
CA GLU A 527 10.38 6.81 19.07
C GLU A 527 11.23 8.07 18.85
N GLY A 528 11.58 8.75 19.95
CA GLY A 528 12.44 9.93 19.90
C GLY A 528 13.90 9.60 19.56
N GLY A 529 14.59 10.55 18.92
CA GLY A 529 16.00 10.40 18.55
C GLY A 529 16.96 10.47 19.76
N PRO A 530 18.18 9.92 19.63
CA PRO A 530 19.19 9.92 20.69
C PRO A 530 19.73 11.30 21.06
N GLY A 531 19.61 12.29 20.18
CA GLY A 531 20.35 13.56 20.34
C GLY A 531 21.86 13.33 20.35
N ALA A 532 22.60 14.29 20.92
CA ALA A 532 24.05 14.31 20.92
C ALA A 532 24.71 13.28 21.85
N VAL A 533 23.99 12.78 22.87
CA VAL A 533 24.56 11.95 23.94
C VAL A 533 23.77 10.67 24.24
N GLY A 534 22.77 10.34 23.43
CA GLY A 534 21.94 9.14 23.64
C GLY A 534 22.72 7.82 23.53
N ASP A 535 23.84 7.80 22.81
CA ASP A 535 24.75 6.64 22.69
C ASP A 535 25.43 6.25 24.00
N GLN A 536 25.46 7.15 24.99
CA GLN A 536 25.99 6.91 26.33
C GLN A 536 24.96 6.35 27.31
N VAL A 537 23.68 6.29 26.91
CA VAL A 537 22.60 5.73 27.72
C VAL A 537 22.63 4.21 27.58
N SER A 538 22.71 3.53 28.72
CA SER A 538 22.83 2.07 28.84
C SER A 538 21.66 1.44 29.61
N ILE A 539 20.82 2.24 30.27
CA ILE A 539 19.59 1.80 30.92
C ILE A 539 18.41 1.86 29.94
N PRO A 540 17.37 1.02 30.11
CA PRO A 540 16.20 1.06 29.23
C PRO A 540 15.47 2.39 29.33
N ALA A 541 15.06 2.94 28.19
CA ALA A 541 14.29 4.16 28.10
C ALA A 541 13.04 3.94 27.24
N ILE A 542 11.87 4.35 27.74
CA ILE A 542 10.58 4.22 27.04
C ILE A 542 9.80 5.54 27.06
N MET A 543 8.88 5.72 26.12
CA MET A 543 7.92 6.83 26.09
C MET A 543 6.48 6.33 26.28
N LEU A 544 5.71 7.09 27.05
CA LEU A 544 4.26 6.91 27.25
C LEU A 544 3.47 8.09 26.70
N SER A 545 2.18 7.85 26.43
CA SER A 545 1.25 8.88 25.98
C SER A 545 1.02 9.92 27.08
N ARG A 546 0.58 11.12 26.70
CA ARG A 546 0.24 12.16 27.68
C ARG A 546 -0.85 11.71 28.65
N SER A 547 -1.88 11.01 28.16
CA SER A 547 -2.98 10.52 28.99
C SER A 547 -2.49 9.49 30.01
N ASP A 548 -1.66 8.54 29.57
CA ASP A 548 -1.14 7.47 30.42
C ASP A 548 -0.18 8.02 31.47
N CYS A 549 0.66 8.98 31.07
CA CYS A 549 1.54 9.66 32.01
C CYS A 549 0.81 10.47 33.06
N ASN A 550 -0.29 11.13 32.71
CA ASN A 550 -1.11 11.83 33.71
C ASN A 550 -1.73 10.84 34.70
N GLU A 551 -2.18 9.67 34.24
CA GLU A 551 -2.67 8.62 35.14
C GLU A 551 -1.55 8.08 36.05
N LEU A 552 -0.39 7.75 35.48
CA LEU A 552 0.74 7.22 36.22
C LEU A 552 1.25 8.20 37.29
N LYS A 553 1.28 9.51 36.98
CA LYS A 553 1.64 10.55 37.95
C LYS A 553 0.64 10.67 39.09
N MET A 554 -0.66 10.59 38.81
CA MET A 554 -1.68 10.56 39.88
C MET A 554 -1.47 9.36 40.82
N LEU A 555 -1.10 8.19 40.29
CA LEU A 555 -0.79 7.04 41.12
C LEU A 555 0.43 7.30 42.03
N LEU A 556 1.47 7.97 41.53
CA LEU A 556 2.67 8.32 42.30
C LEU A 556 2.39 9.35 43.41
N GLU A 557 1.44 10.28 43.18
CA GLU A 557 0.97 11.21 44.22
C GLU A 557 0.23 10.49 45.36
N ASP A 558 -0.51 9.42 45.04
CA ASP A 558 -1.28 8.63 46.01
C ASP A 558 -0.42 7.64 46.83
N GLY A 559 0.82 7.37 46.41
CA GLY A 559 1.79 6.56 47.15
C GLY A 559 2.83 5.87 46.25
N PRO A 560 3.64 4.94 46.80
CA PRO A 560 4.62 4.20 46.01
C PRO A 560 3.95 3.29 44.95
N VAL A 561 4.46 3.38 43.72
CA VAL A 561 4.00 2.65 42.51
C VAL A 561 5.15 1.87 41.87
#